data_AF-A0A0A2VHQ9-F1
#
_entry.id   AF-A0A0A2VHQ9-F1
#
_cell.length_a   1.000
_cell.length_b   1.000
_cell.length_c   1.000
_cell.angle_alpha   90.00
_cell.angle_beta   90.00
_cell.angle_gamma   90.00
#
_symmetry.space_group_name_H-M   'P 1'
#
loop_
_entity.id
_entity.type
_entity.pdbx_description
1 polymer ?
#
loop_
_entity_poly.entity_id
_entity_poly.type
_entity_poly.pdbx_seq_one_letter_code
_entity_poly.pdbx_strand_id
1 'polypeptide(L)'
;MVHASAHHNNLTPAFLWLKTQDWTPAAAKARLLEWKLRTGVLTFVSRGSPRLDVDALRRYVPNDVRTGRARAMVGSPEELLPRLHAVADDGHAIKVARAFLLAQRASRPYLDRAQRPAWIRLADDETWLKAHYALLDSVEGADMDAGKEPRWVRSAGFDGAWEDVPKM
;
A
#
# COMPACT_ATOMS: atom_id res chain seq x y z
N MET A 1 18.30 -18.74 0.39
CA MET A 1 17.83 -17.45 0.93
C MET A 1 16.36 -17.61 1.27
N VAL A 2 16.00 -17.64 2.55
CA VAL A 2 14.61 -17.89 2.97
C VAL A 2 13.74 -16.73 2.47
N HIS A 3 12.70 -17.01 1.70
CA HIS A 3 11.70 -16.02 1.31
C HIS A 3 10.97 -15.54 2.57
N ALA A 4 11.51 -14.52 3.23
CA ALA A 4 10.80 -13.85 4.31
C ALA A 4 9.64 -13.06 3.69
N SER A 5 8.48 -13.68 3.62
CA SER A 5 7.26 -13.07 3.11
C SER A 5 6.84 -11.92 4.02
N ALA A 6 6.59 -10.75 3.44
CA ALA A 6 6.29 -9.52 4.18
C ALA A 6 4.80 -9.47 4.58
N HIS A 7 4.35 -10.45 5.38
CA HIS A 7 2.96 -10.57 5.81
C HIS A 7 2.55 -9.59 6.92
N HIS A 8 3.47 -8.78 7.43
CA HIS A 8 3.22 -7.83 8.52
C HIS A 8 2.14 -6.79 8.19
N ASN A 9 1.81 -6.59 6.91
CA ASN A 9 0.72 -5.70 6.52
C ASN A 9 -0.66 -6.22 7.01
N ASN A 10 -0.83 -7.54 7.17
CA ASN A 10 -2.03 -8.15 7.74
C ASN A 10 -2.26 -7.81 9.21
N LEU A 11 -1.24 -7.34 9.93
CA LEU A 11 -1.40 -6.89 11.32
C LEU A 11 -2.34 -5.67 11.43
N THR A 12 -2.49 -4.87 10.36
CA THR A 12 -3.39 -3.70 10.36
C THR A 12 -4.87 -4.11 10.43
N PRO A 13 -5.42 -4.90 9.48
CA PRO A 13 -6.81 -5.36 9.58
C PRO A 13 -7.07 -6.15 10.86
N ALA A 14 -6.12 -7.00 11.29
CA ALA A 14 -6.26 -7.74 12.54
C ALA A 14 -6.40 -6.80 13.75
N PHE A 15 -5.56 -5.76 13.85
CA PHE A 15 -5.67 -4.77 14.93
C PHE A 15 -6.98 -3.98 14.88
N LEU A 16 -7.44 -3.56 13.69
CA LEU A 16 -8.69 -2.83 13.53
C LEU A 16 -9.91 -3.64 13.99
N TRP A 17 -9.87 -4.96 13.85
CA TRP A 17 -10.89 -5.86 14.40
C TRP A 17 -10.70 -6.10 15.90
N LEU A 18 -9.48 -6.39 16.35
CA LEU A 18 -9.19 -6.65 17.77
C LEU A 18 -9.55 -5.46 18.68
N LYS A 19 -9.36 -4.22 18.21
CA LYS A 19 -9.68 -3.02 19.01
C LYS A 19 -11.18 -2.91 19.35
N THR A 20 -12.06 -3.49 18.54
CA THR A 20 -13.52 -3.43 18.76
C THR A 20 -14.02 -4.56 19.65
N GLN A 21 -13.19 -5.54 19.97
CA GLN A 21 -13.60 -6.66 20.82
C GLN A 21 -13.58 -6.25 22.30
N ASP A 22 -14.63 -6.58 23.03
CA ASP A 22 -14.79 -6.27 24.47
C ASP A 22 -13.89 -7.15 25.36
N TRP A 23 -13.68 -8.41 24.97
CA TRP A 23 -12.85 -9.38 25.69
C TRP A 23 -11.35 -9.10 25.63
N THR A 24 -10.88 -8.19 24.76
CA THR A 24 -9.47 -7.79 24.72
C THR A 24 -9.23 -6.62 25.68
N PRO A 25 -8.43 -6.77 26.74
CA PRO A 25 -8.17 -5.68 27.68
C PRO A 25 -7.54 -4.45 27.01
N ALA A 26 -7.85 -3.26 27.51
CA ALA A 26 -7.30 -2.00 26.98
C ALA A 26 -5.76 -2.00 26.95
N ALA A 27 -5.11 -2.53 27.99
CA ALA A 27 -3.66 -2.65 28.05
C ALA A 27 -3.10 -3.57 26.94
N ALA A 28 -3.79 -4.66 26.61
CA ALA A 28 -3.39 -5.55 25.52
C ALA A 28 -3.54 -4.87 24.15
N LYS A 29 -4.64 -4.12 23.94
CA LYS A 29 -4.83 -3.30 22.72
C LYS A 29 -3.71 -2.27 22.56
N ALA A 30 -3.37 -1.55 23.64
CA ALA A 30 -2.29 -0.58 23.63
C ALA A 30 -0.93 -1.23 23.28
N ARG A 31 -0.65 -2.40 23.87
CA ARG A 31 0.57 -3.17 23.59
C ARG A 31 0.66 -3.64 22.14
N LEU A 32 -0.45 -4.14 21.58
CA LEU A 32 -0.51 -4.55 20.17
C LEU A 32 -0.29 -3.37 19.23
N LEU A 33 -0.89 -2.21 19.53
CA LEU A 33 -0.69 -0.98 18.76
C LEU A 33 0.78 -0.53 18.82
N GLU A 34 1.38 -0.52 20.00
CA GLU A 34 2.77 -0.17 20.20
C GLU A 34 3.71 -1.04 19.34
N TRP A 35 3.55 -2.36 19.40
CA TRP A 35 4.36 -3.28 18.59
C TRP A 35 4.11 -3.13 17.10
N LYS A 36 2.87 -2.91 16.68
CA LYS A 36 2.56 -2.63 15.27
C LYS A 36 3.30 -1.39 14.77
N LEU A 37 3.28 -0.30 15.55
CA LEU A 37 3.93 0.95 15.19
C LEU A 37 5.46 0.79 15.15
N ARG A 38 6.06 0.15 16.17
CA ARG A 38 7.51 -0.15 16.20
C ARG A 38 7.95 -0.97 14.99
N THR A 39 7.22 -2.04 14.66
CA THR A 39 7.51 -2.87 13.47
C THR A 39 7.37 -2.08 12.18
N GLY A 40 6.38 -1.19 12.08
CA GLY A 40 6.21 -0.30 10.92
C GLY A 40 7.40 0.63 10.72
N VAL A 41 7.87 1.29 11.79
CA VAL A 41 9.04 2.18 11.75
C VAL A 41 10.31 1.40 11.40
N LEU A 42 10.56 0.26 12.06
CA LEU A 42 11.72 -0.58 11.77
C LEU A 42 11.71 -1.10 10.33
N THR A 43 10.54 -1.49 9.81
CA THR A 43 10.41 -1.91 8.41
C THR A 43 10.70 -0.75 7.46
N PHE A 44 10.14 0.43 7.70
CA PHE A 44 10.38 1.61 6.87
C PHE A 44 11.88 1.97 6.81
N VAL A 45 12.54 2.02 7.97
CA VAL A 45 13.97 2.35 8.06
C VAL A 45 14.84 1.25 7.45
N SER A 46 14.60 -0.02 7.79
CA SER A 46 15.42 -1.15 7.31
C SER A 46 15.35 -1.38 5.79
N ARG A 47 14.35 -0.82 5.12
CA ARG A 47 14.19 -0.90 3.66
C ARG A 47 14.66 0.36 2.93
N GLY A 48 15.14 1.36 3.67
CA GLY A 48 15.44 2.70 3.13
C GLY A 48 14.22 3.34 2.47
N SER A 49 13.00 2.98 2.90
CA SER A 49 11.78 3.33 2.17
C SER A 49 11.72 4.84 1.87
N PRO A 50 11.41 5.23 0.62
CA PRO A 50 11.36 6.63 0.25
C PRO A 50 10.24 7.33 1.02
N ARG A 51 10.38 8.64 1.20
CA ARG A 51 9.29 9.47 1.72
C ARG A 51 8.12 9.42 0.74
N LEU A 52 6.90 9.37 1.27
CA LEU A 52 5.70 9.46 0.44
C LEU A 52 5.67 10.81 -0.29
N ASP A 53 5.79 10.77 -1.62
CA ASP A 53 5.56 11.91 -2.49
C ASP A 53 4.09 11.97 -2.91
N VAL A 54 3.32 12.77 -2.17
CA VAL A 54 1.88 12.96 -2.43
C VAL A 54 1.65 13.69 -3.75
N ASP A 55 2.56 14.56 -4.16
CA ASP A 55 2.36 15.36 -5.37
C ASP A 55 2.67 14.54 -6.63
N ALA A 56 3.66 13.64 -6.58
CA ALA A 56 3.85 12.62 -7.61
C ALA A 56 2.60 11.76 -7.76
N LEU A 57 1.99 11.35 -6.65
CA LEU A 57 0.76 10.57 -6.67
C LEU A 57 -0.43 11.35 -7.24
N ARG A 58 -0.57 12.64 -6.93
CA ARG A 58 -1.61 13.50 -7.51
C ARG A 58 -1.46 13.69 -9.02
N ARG A 59 -0.21 13.76 -9.50
CA ARG A 59 0.10 13.86 -10.94
C ARG A 59 0.05 12.51 -11.66
N TYR A 60 -0.09 11.41 -10.93
CA TYR A 60 -0.11 10.07 -11.51
C TYR A 60 -1.28 9.90 -12.49
N VAL A 61 -0.97 9.42 -13.70
CA VAL A 61 -1.96 9.08 -14.73
C VAL A 61 -1.91 7.57 -14.93
N PRO A 62 -3.00 6.83 -14.60
CA PRO A 62 -3.03 5.39 -14.75
C PRO A 62 -2.76 4.93 -16.17
N ASN A 63 -2.13 3.75 -16.33
CA ASN A 63 -1.77 3.22 -17.64
C ASN A 63 -2.99 3.05 -18.55
N ASP A 64 -4.14 2.61 -18.02
CA ASP A 64 -5.35 2.46 -18.81
C ASP A 64 -5.79 3.75 -19.48
N VAL A 65 -5.68 4.88 -18.77
CA VAL A 65 -6.00 6.21 -19.30
C VAL A 65 -4.90 6.67 -20.24
N ARG A 66 -3.64 6.58 -19.81
CA ARG A 66 -2.46 7.05 -20.56
C ARG A 66 -2.32 6.36 -21.93
N THR A 67 -2.68 5.09 -22.03
CA THR A 67 -2.58 4.28 -23.26
C THR A 67 -3.87 4.25 -24.08
N GLY A 68 -4.94 4.90 -23.59
CA GLY A 68 -6.23 4.92 -24.27
C GLY A 68 -7.07 3.64 -24.15
N ARG A 69 -6.66 2.67 -23.31
CA ARG A 69 -7.47 1.48 -22.99
C ARG A 69 -8.78 1.85 -22.28
N ALA A 70 -8.79 2.94 -21.52
CA ALA A 70 -9.97 3.52 -20.89
C ALA A 70 -10.02 5.04 -21.13
N ARG A 71 -11.23 5.59 -21.26
CA ARG A 71 -11.44 7.04 -21.40
C ARG A 71 -11.24 7.82 -20.09
N ALA A 72 -11.42 7.16 -18.96
CA ALA A 72 -11.31 7.74 -17.61
C ALA A 72 -10.95 6.64 -16.59
N MET A 73 -10.61 7.05 -15.37
CA MET A 73 -10.48 6.16 -14.23
C MET A 73 -11.84 5.54 -13.85
N VAL A 74 -11.82 4.42 -13.13
CA VAL A 74 -12.99 3.84 -12.47
C VAL A 74 -13.56 4.78 -11.40
N GLY A 75 -14.80 4.54 -10.95
CA GLY A 75 -15.46 5.39 -9.97
C GLY A 75 -14.94 5.23 -8.54
N SER A 76 -14.39 4.06 -8.21
CA SER A 76 -13.94 3.72 -6.86
C SER A 76 -12.75 2.77 -6.85
N PRO A 77 -11.91 2.76 -5.79
CA PRO A 77 -10.82 1.81 -5.68
C PRO A 77 -11.26 0.35 -5.64
N GLU A 78 -12.46 0.07 -5.14
CA GLU A 78 -13.04 -1.27 -5.07
C GLU A 78 -13.20 -1.93 -6.45
N GLU A 79 -13.46 -1.15 -7.51
CA GLU A 79 -13.56 -1.66 -8.89
C GLU A 79 -12.24 -2.22 -9.43
N LEU A 80 -11.09 -1.87 -8.81
CA LEU A 80 -9.77 -2.40 -9.18
C LEU A 80 -9.44 -3.73 -8.48
N LEU A 81 -10.20 -4.12 -7.45
CA LEU A 81 -9.89 -5.31 -6.64
C LEU A 81 -9.86 -6.61 -7.44
N PRO A 82 -10.75 -6.88 -8.42
CA PRO A 82 -10.67 -8.10 -9.23
C PRO A 82 -9.32 -8.24 -9.95
N ARG A 83 -8.79 -7.14 -10.50
CA ARG A 83 -7.48 -7.13 -11.18
C ARG A 83 -6.34 -7.32 -10.20
N LEU A 84 -6.37 -6.59 -9.08
CA LEU A 84 -5.37 -6.72 -8.01
C LEU A 84 -5.37 -8.12 -7.36
N HIS A 85 -6.52 -8.79 -7.30
CA HIS A 85 -6.64 -10.17 -6.82
C HIS A 85 -6.17 -11.19 -7.85
N ALA A 86 -6.33 -10.91 -9.14
CA ALA A 86 -5.87 -11.77 -10.23
C ALA A 86 -4.35 -11.75 -10.43
N VAL A 87 -3.63 -10.81 -9.81
CA VAL A 87 -2.16 -10.81 -9.77
C VAL A 87 -1.68 -12.11 -9.15
N ALA A 88 -0.92 -12.90 -9.92
CA ALA A 88 -0.28 -14.13 -9.45
C ALA A 88 0.91 -13.80 -8.54
N ASP A 89 0.60 -13.38 -7.31
CA ASP A 89 1.54 -13.27 -6.20
C ASP A 89 0.98 -13.99 -4.96
N ASP A 90 1.79 -14.15 -3.90
CA ASP A 90 1.36 -14.69 -2.60
C ASP A 90 0.43 -13.70 -1.82
N GLY A 91 -0.48 -13.06 -2.56
CA GLY A 91 -1.45 -12.07 -2.12
C GLY A 91 -0.86 -10.72 -1.71
N HIS A 92 0.35 -10.35 -2.15
CA HIS A 92 0.96 -9.07 -1.74
C HIS A 92 0.17 -7.87 -2.27
N ALA A 93 -0.16 -7.87 -3.57
CA ALA A 93 -0.90 -6.78 -4.21
C ALA A 93 -2.25 -6.55 -3.52
N ILE A 94 -3.06 -7.59 -3.38
CA ILE A 94 -4.38 -7.49 -2.75
C ILE A 94 -4.31 -7.12 -1.26
N LYS A 95 -3.26 -7.53 -0.54
CA LYS A 95 -3.02 -7.11 0.86
C LYS A 95 -2.74 -5.60 0.95
N VAL A 96 -1.94 -5.04 0.03
CA VAL A 96 -1.68 -3.59 -0.03
C VAL A 96 -2.95 -2.81 -0.38
N ALA A 97 -3.71 -3.27 -1.39
CA ALA A 97 -4.98 -2.65 -1.78
C ALA A 97 -5.96 -2.59 -0.59
N ARG A 98 -6.11 -3.70 0.14
CA ARG A 98 -6.93 -3.74 1.36
C ARG A 98 -6.44 -2.77 2.43
N ALA A 99 -5.12 -2.63 2.60
CA ALA A 99 -4.56 -1.70 3.56
C ALA A 99 -4.86 -0.24 3.18
N PHE A 100 -4.83 0.12 1.88
CA PHE A 100 -5.22 1.45 1.42
C PHE A 100 -6.71 1.73 1.69
N LEU A 101 -7.61 0.81 1.34
CA LEU A 101 -9.05 0.95 1.64
C LEU A 101 -9.30 1.19 3.13
N LEU A 102 -8.65 0.41 4.00
CA LEU A 102 -8.78 0.55 5.44
C LEU A 102 -8.19 1.87 5.95
N ALA A 103 -7.05 2.30 5.40
CA ALA A 103 -6.42 3.56 5.77
C ALA A 103 -7.29 4.76 5.36
N GLN A 104 -7.85 4.76 4.14
CA GLN A 104 -8.81 5.77 3.69
C GLN A 104 -10.00 5.88 4.65
N ARG A 105 -10.65 4.74 4.96
CA ARG A 105 -11.80 4.71 5.88
C ARG A 105 -11.42 5.16 7.30
N ALA A 106 -10.29 4.71 7.83
CA ALA A 106 -9.82 5.09 9.17
C ALA A 106 -9.39 6.56 9.26
N SER A 107 -8.98 7.17 8.14
CA SER A 107 -8.54 8.56 8.07
C SER A 107 -9.69 9.57 7.97
N ARG A 108 -10.85 9.16 7.44
CA ARG A 108 -12.02 10.04 7.21
C ARG A 108 -12.41 10.91 8.42
N PRO A 109 -12.55 10.36 9.65
CA PRO A 109 -12.93 11.17 10.82
C PRO A 109 -11.93 12.27 11.21
N TYR A 110 -10.74 12.30 10.59
CA TYR A 110 -9.72 13.31 10.83
C TYR A 110 -9.71 14.41 9.77
N LEU A 111 -10.42 14.22 8.64
CA LEU A 111 -10.46 15.18 7.53
C LEU A 111 -11.27 16.43 7.89
N ASP A 112 -12.40 16.24 8.57
CA ASP A 112 -13.36 17.31 8.91
C ASP A 112 -13.01 18.06 10.20
N ARG A 113 -11.86 17.76 10.82
CA ARG A 113 -11.43 18.45 12.04
C ARG A 113 -11.01 19.87 11.69
N ALA A 114 -11.41 20.84 12.54
CA ALA A 114 -11.06 22.26 12.39
C ALA A 114 -9.56 22.49 12.12
N GLN A 115 -8.72 21.64 12.72
CA GLN A 115 -7.32 21.49 12.33
C GLN A 115 -7.06 20.04 11.98
N ARG A 116 -6.93 19.75 10.67
CA ARG A 116 -6.54 18.43 10.17
C ARG A 116 -5.13 18.10 10.66
N PRO A 117 -4.91 16.93 11.28
CA PRO A 117 -3.57 16.54 11.71
C PRO A 117 -2.57 16.44 10.55
N ALA A 118 -1.35 16.94 10.73
CA ALA A 118 -0.32 16.96 9.68
C ALA A 118 0.13 15.57 9.19
N TRP A 119 -0.14 14.51 9.96
CA TRP A 119 0.13 13.12 9.59
C TRP A 119 -0.95 12.52 8.66
N ILE A 120 -2.09 13.18 8.47
CA ILE A 120 -3.05 12.85 7.41
C ILE A 120 -2.55 13.47 6.10
N ARG A 121 -1.85 12.67 5.30
CA ARG A 121 -1.19 13.14 4.07
C ARG A 121 -2.06 13.01 2.82
N LEU A 122 -2.94 12.01 2.78
CA LEU A 122 -3.92 11.78 1.72
C LEU A 122 -5.30 12.24 2.22
N ALA A 123 -5.94 13.15 1.50
CA ALA A 123 -7.11 13.87 2.00
C ALA A 123 -8.35 13.78 1.10
N ASP A 124 -8.20 13.23 -0.10
CA ASP A 124 -9.25 13.19 -1.11
C ASP A 124 -9.32 11.81 -1.75
N ASP A 125 -10.53 11.44 -2.18
CA ASP A 125 -10.81 10.10 -2.72
C ASP A 125 -10.07 9.86 -4.05
N GLU A 126 -9.82 10.90 -4.86
CA GLU A 126 -9.08 10.78 -6.12
C GLU A 126 -7.62 10.38 -5.89
N THR A 127 -6.93 10.99 -4.92
CA THR A 127 -5.54 10.64 -4.60
C THR A 127 -5.45 9.22 -4.02
N TRP A 128 -6.44 8.78 -3.24
CA TRP A 128 -6.54 7.38 -2.81
C TRP A 128 -6.75 6.42 -3.98
N LEU A 129 -7.60 6.77 -4.95
CA LEU A 129 -7.79 5.99 -6.17
C LEU A 129 -6.51 5.88 -6.99
N LYS A 130 -5.79 6.99 -7.16
CA LYS A 130 -4.47 7.00 -7.83
C LYS A 130 -3.45 6.11 -7.13
N ALA A 131 -3.50 5.98 -5.79
CA ALA A 131 -2.64 5.02 -5.06
C ALA A 131 -2.90 3.57 -5.47
N HIS A 132 -4.17 3.20 -5.67
CA HIS A 132 -4.54 1.86 -6.10
C HIS A 132 -4.15 1.59 -7.55
N TYR A 133 -4.29 2.59 -8.43
CA TYR A 133 -3.79 2.48 -9.79
C TYR A 133 -2.27 2.38 -9.86
N ALA A 134 -1.52 3.20 -9.11
CA ALA A 134 -0.07 3.11 -9.06
C ALA A 134 0.40 1.73 -8.57
N LEU A 135 -0.28 1.17 -7.55
CA LEU A 135 -0.07 -0.21 -7.14
C LEU A 135 -0.34 -1.18 -8.29
N LEU A 136 -1.53 -1.11 -8.89
CA LEU A 136 -1.95 -2.02 -9.97
C LEU A 136 -0.96 -1.98 -11.14
N ASP A 137 -0.65 -0.80 -11.64
CA ASP A 137 0.26 -0.61 -12.77
C ASP A 137 1.70 -1.05 -12.47
N SER A 138 2.12 -1.03 -11.19
CA SER A 138 3.44 -1.55 -10.79
C SER A 138 3.53 -3.06 -10.73
N VAL A 139 2.39 -3.76 -10.65
CA VAL A 139 2.35 -5.23 -10.50
C VAL A 139 1.70 -5.93 -11.69
N GLU A 140 0.80 -5.28 -12.41
CA GLU A 140 0.08 -5.86 -13.53
C GLU A 140 1.01 -5.99 -14.74
N GLY A 141 1.13 -7.21 -15.28
CA GLY A 141 2.01 -7.48 -16.42
C GLY A 141 3.51 -7.62 -16.05
N ALA A 142 3.89 -7.50 -14.77
CA ALA A 142 5.23 -7.91 -14.33
C ALA A 142 5.37 -9.43 -14.54
N ASP A 143 6.19 -9.83 -15.52
CA ASP A 143 6.33 -11.21 -15.96
C ASP A 143 7.29 -11.97 -15.03
N MET A 144 6.78 -12.97 -14.30
CA MET A 144 7.59 -13.76 -13.35
C MET A 144 8.28 -14.95 -14.03
N ASP A 145 7.84 -15.32 -15.22
CA ASP A 145 8.32 -16.52 -15.93
C ASP A 145 9.62 -16.27 -16.70
N ALA A 146 10.01 -15.00 -16.89
CA ALA A 146 11.22 -14.63 -17.60
C ALA A 146 12.51 -14.66 -16.75
N GLY A 147 12.42 -14.96 -15.44
CA GLY A 147 13.57 -15.08 -14.54
C GLY A 147 14.45 -13.82 -14.42
N LYS A 148 13.97 -12.67 -14.90
CA LYS A 148 14.78 -11.44 -15.04
C LYS A 148 14.36 -10.29 -14.17
N GLU A 149 13.12 -10.24 -13.66
CA GLU A 149 12.65 -9.07 -12.92
C GLU A 149 11.88 -9.45 -11.64
N PRO A 150 12.27 -8.93 -10.47
CA PRO A 150 11.46 -9.10 -9.27
C PRO A 150 10.23 -8.18 -9.37
N ARG A 151 9.01 -8.76 -9.41
CA ARG A 151 7.73 -8.01 -9.26
C ARG A 151 7.73 -7.06 -8.06
N TRP A 152 8.53 -7.37 -7.05
CA TRP A 152 8.70 -6.57 -5.83
C TRP A 152 10.17 -6.29 -5.56
N VAL A 153 10.60 -5.05 -5.74
CA VAL A 153 11.95 -4.60 -5.38
C VAL A 153 12.07 -4.51 -3.85
N ARG A 154 12.87 -5.38 -3.26
CA ARG A 154 13.09 -5.41 -1.82
C ARG A 154 14.18 -4.41 -1.44
N SER A 155 13.91 -3.62 -0.40
CA SER A 155 14.86 -2.61 0.08
C SER A 155 15.18 -1.56 -0.99
N ALA A 156 14.16 -1.18 -1.77
CA ALA A 156 14.17 -0.19 -2.84
C ALA A 156 14.74 1.21 -2.46
N GLY A 157 15.06 1.44 -1.19
CA GLY A 157 15.79 2.61 -0.74
C GLY A 157 17.31 2.57 -0.91
N PHE A 158 17.89 1.42 -1.25
CA PHE A 158 19.32 1.26 -1.45
C PHE A 158 19.63 0.98 -2.92
N ASP A 159 20.70 1.58 -3.45
CA ASP A 159 21.08 1.44 -4.85
C ASP A 159 21.24 -0.02 -5.28
N GLY A 160 21.82 -0.86 -4.39
CA GLY A 160 22.01 -2.29 -4.63
C GLY A 160 20.72 -3.08 -4.86
N ALA A 161 19.55 -2.58 -4.42
CA ALA A 161 18.27 -3.21 -4.69
C ALA A 161 17.83 -3.10 -6.16
N TRP A 162 18.43 -2.19 -6.92
CA TRP A 162 18.04 -1.85 -8.28
C TRP A 162 19.03 -2.36 -9.34
N GLU A 163 20.12 -3.03 -8.95
CA GLU A 163 21.19 -3.48 -9.87
C GLU A 163 20.66 -4.38 -11.00
N ASP A 164 19.69 -5.25 -10.68
CA ASP A 164 19.07 -6.20 -11.62
C ASP A 164 17.74 -5.68 -12.21
N VAL A 165 17.33 -4.45 -11.90
CA VAL A 165 16.10 -3.86 -12.44
C VAL A 165 16.45 -3.02 -13.67
N PRO A 166 15.80 -3.24 -14.84
CA PRO A 166 16.07 -2.43 -16.02
C PRO A 166 15.91 -0.94 -15.74
N LYS A 167 16.91 -0.16 -16.17
CA LYS A 167 16.83 1.29 -16.13
C LYS A 167 15.93 1.74 -17.29
N MET A 168 14.96 2.59 -16.96
CA MET A 168 14.11 3.28 -17.95
C MET A 168 14.88 4.40 -18.67
#